data_AF-A0A1G9XCR9-F1
#
_entry.id   AF-A0A1G9XCR9-F1
#
_cell.length_a   1.000
_cell.length_b   1.000
_cell.length_c   1.000
_cell.angle_alpha   90.00
_cell.angle_beta   90.00
_cell.angle_gamma   90.00
#
_symmetry.space_group_name_H-M   'P 1'
#
loop_
_entity.id
_entity.type
_entity.pdbx_description
1 polymer ?
#
loop_
_entity_poly.entity_id
_entity_poly.type
_entity_poly.pdbx_seq_one_letter_code
_entity_poly.pdbx_strand_id
1 'polypeptide(L)' 'MQKFVPFEKLSKKEREKLNKARRGSWGALNPVTRRPENPKAYNRKKLQKGEDLRFEAFFVSDFCDAR' A
#
# COMPACT_ATOMS: atom_id res chain seq x y z
N MET A 1 39.58 9.54 12.16
CA MET A 1 38.31 8.87 11.87
C MET A 1 37.48 8.79 13.14
N GLN A 2 36.18 9.10 13.07
CA GLN A 2 35.29 8.82 14.19
C GLN A 2 35.14 7.31 14.35
N LYS A 3 35.22 6.81 15.58
CA LYS A 3 35.07 5.38 15.86
C LYS A 3 33.60 5.00 15.62
N PHE A 4 33.37 3.91 14.88
CA PHE A 4 32.02 3.40 14.68
C PHE A 4 31.49 2.86 16.01
N VAL A 5 30.39 3.45 16.50
CA VAL A 5 29.69 2.99 17.70
C VAL A 5 28.36 2.39 17.27
N PRO A 6 28.08 1.11 17.59
CA PRO A 6 26.79 0.50 17.33
C PRO A 6 25.65 1.24 18.03
N PHE A 7 24.48 1.31 17.39
CA PHE A 7 23.32 2.06 17.88
C PHE A 7 22.89 1.67 19.31
N GLU A 8 23.00 0.39 19.66
CA GLU A 8 22.61 -0.15 20.97
C GLU A 8 23.47 0.39 22.12
N LYS A 9 24.74 0.72 21.80
CA LYS A 9 25.73 1.19 22.78
C LYS A 9 25.75 2.70 22.95
N LEU A 10 24.90 3.42 22.21
CA LEU A 10 24.78 4.87 22.31
C LEU A 10 24.04 5.28 23.57
N SER A 11 24.36 6.48 24.08
CA SER A 11 23.61 7.08 25.17
C SER A 11 22.13 7.23 24.80
N LYS A 12 21.24 7.24 25.80
CA LYS A 12 19.80 7.44 25.59
C LYS A 12 19.51 8.70 24.75
N LYS A 13 20.23 9.80 25.02
CA LYS A 13 20.06 11.09 24.33
C LYS A 13 20.47 11.03 22.86
N GLU A 14 21.55 10.35 22.52
CA GLU A 14 22.01 10.23 21.14
C GLU A 14 21.09 9.34 20.30
N ARG A 15 20.63 8.22 20.87
CA ARG A 15 19.61 7.36 20.22
C ARG A 15 18.35 8.15 19.90
N GLU A 16 17.91 9.02 20.82
CA GLU A 16 16.74 9.87 20.61
C GLU A 16 16.97 10.88 19.48
N LYS A 17 18.13 11.55 19.43
CA LYS A 17 18.48 12.46 18.33
C LYS A 17 18.49 11.76 16.97
N LEU A 18 19.11 10.58 16.89
CA LEU A 18 19.14 9.77 15.66
C LEU A 18 17.74 9.31 15.25
N ASN A 19 16.93 8.86 16.21
CA ASN A 19 15.54 8.46 15.94
C ASN A 19 14.68 9.64 15.50
N LYS A 20 14.84 10.81 16.11
CA LYS A 20 14.16 12.04 15.67
C LYS A 20 14.56 12.42 14.25
N ALA A 21 15.83 12.31 13.89
CA ALA A 21 16.31 12.54 12.53
C ALA A 21 15.78 11.50 11.51
N ARG A 22 15.57 10.26 11.94
CA ARG A 22 15.00 9.18 11.10
C ARG A 22 13.47 9.27 10.97
N ARG A 23 12.78 9.78 11.98
CA ARG A 23 11.32 9.95 12.00
C ARG A 23 10.92 11.18 11.19
N GLY A 24 9.80 11.11 10.48
CA GLY A 24 9.24 12.24 9.72
C GLY A 24 9.03 11.97 8.24
N SER A 25 9.76 10.99 7.68
CA SER A 25 9.44 10.41 6.39
C SER A 25 9.09 8.93 6.57
N TRP A 26 8.20 8.41 5.74
CA TRP A 26 7.91 6.98 5.64
C TRP A 26 8.97 6.25 4.78
N GLY A 27 10.14 6.87 4.58
CA GLY A 27 11.18 6.39 3.68
C GLY A 27 10.68 6.38 2.23
N ALA A 28 10.75 5.22 1.58
CA ALA A 28 10.28 5.00 0.21
C ALA A 28 8.76 4.74 0.09
N LEU A 29 8.07 4.58 1.23
CA LEU A 29 6.64 4.30 1.24
C LEU A 29 5.85 5.60 1.37
N ASN A 30 5.00 5.92 0.41
CA ASN A 30 4.02 6.99 0.58
C ASN A 30 2.64 6.37 0.89
N PRO A 31 2.10 6.51 2.12
CA PRO A 31 0.81 5.93 2.48
C PRO A 31 -0.36 6.53 1.67
N VAL A 32 -0.19 7.74 1.13
CA VAL A 32 -1.21 8.40 0.32
C VAL A 32 -1.34 7.75 -1.06
N THR A 33 -0.23 7.31 -1.67
CA THR A 33 -0.25 6.73 -3.02
C THR A 33 -0.65 5.26 -3.05
N ARG A 34 -0.60 4.57 -1.91
CA ARG A 34 -1.07 3.18 -1.76
C ARG A 34 -2.55 3.06 -1.42
N ARG A 35 -3.27 4.18 -1.34
CA ARG A 35 -4.69 4.17 -1.00
C ARG A 35 -5.51 3.62 -2.18
N PRO A 36 -6.37 2.61 -1.99
CA PRO A 36 -7.32 2.23 -3.02
C PRO A 36 -8.29 3.40 -3.29
N GLU A 37 -8.86 3.45 -4.49
CA GLU A 37 -9.84 4.47 -4.85
C GLU A 37 -11.03 4.46 -3.88
N ASN A 38 -11.58 5.64 -3.58
CA ASN A 38 -12.75 5.75 -2.71
C ASN A 38 -13.98 5.12 -3.41
N PRO A 39 -14.55 4.00 -2.90
CA PRO A 39 -15.64 3.29 -3.58
C PRO A 39 -16.94 4.10 -3.65
N LYS A 40 -17.10 5.09 -2.77
CA LYS A 40 -18.25 6.02 -2.71
C LYS A 40 -18.04 7.30 -3.51
N ALA A 41 -16.85 7.53 -4.07
CA ALA A 41 -16.63 8.69 -4.92
C ALA A 41 -17.50 8.57 -6.18
N TYR A 42 -18.12 9.68 -6.55
CA TYR A 42 -18.90 9.74 -7.78
C TYR A 42 -17.96 9.61 -8.99
N ASN A 43 -18.18 8.59 -9.81
CA ASN A 43 -17.44 8.35 -11.04
C ASN A 43 -18.44 8.15 -12.17
N ARG A 44 -18.51 9.10 -13.12
CA ARG A 44 -19.44 9.05 -14.27
C ARG A 44 -19.22 7.85 -15.19
N LYS A 45 -18.02 7.25 -15.16
CA LYS A 45 -17.66 6.06 -15.95
C LYS A 45 -18.04 4.76 -15.25
N LYS A 46 -18.38 4.81 -13.95
CA LYS A 46 -18.82 3.63 -13.22
C LYS A 46 -20.22 3.29 -13.73
N LEU A 47 -20.34 2.20 -14.47
CA LEU A 47 -21.62 1.69 -14.94
C LEU A 47 -22.57 1.54 -13.75
N GLN A 48 -23.84 1.88 -13.96
CA GLN A 48 -24.84 1.68 -12.92
C GLN A 48 -24.92 0.18 -12.59
N LYS A 49 -25.17 -0.12 -11.32
CA LYS A 49 -25.16 -1.45 -10.68
C LYS A 49 -26.29 -2.40 -11.17
N GLY A 50 -26.55 -2.41 -12.47
CA GLY A 50 -27.54 -3.24 -13.17
C GLY A 50 -27.00 -3.97 -14.39
N GLU A 51 -25.75 -3.73 -14.82
CA GLU A 51 -25.18 -4.36 -16.03
C GLU A 51 -23.94 -5.25 -15.77
N ASP A 52 -23.43 -5.30 -14.54
CA ASP A 52 -22.15 -5.96 -14.22
C ASP A 52 -22.24 -7.48 -13.91
N LEU A 53 -23.42 -8.11 -13.96
CA LEU A 53 -23.52 -9.57 -13.85
C LEU A 53 -23.24 -10.32 -15.17
N ARG A 54 -22.77 -9.63 -16.22
CA ARG A 54 -22.51 -10.26 -17.53
C ARG A 54 -21.04 -10.37 -17.91
N PHE A 55 -20.10 -9.82 -17.15
CA PHE A 55 -18.67 -9.86 -17.51
C PHE A 55 -17.79 -10.80 -16.67
N GLU A 56 -18.28 -11.29 -15.52
CA GLU A 56 -17.62 -12.35 -14.72
C GLU A 56 -18.02 -13.77 -15.16
N ALA A 57 -18.69 -13.91 -16.31
CA ALA A 57 -19.07 -15.21 -16.88
C ALA A 57 -18.13 -15.69 -18.02
N PHE A 58 -16.99 -15.02 -18.24
CA PHE A 58 -16.05 -15.41 -19.31
C PHE A 58 -14.90 -16.30 -18.85
N PHE A 59 -14.73 -16.55 -17.54
CA PHE A 59 -13.60 -17.34 -17.02
C PHE A 59 -13.98 -18.67 -16.34
N VAL A 60 -15.26 -19.03 -16.26
CA VAL A 60 -15.70 -20.27 -15.60
C VAL A 60 -16.50 -21.22 -16.51
N SER A 61 -17.05 -20.76 -17.65
CA SER A 61 -17.83 -21.63 -18.54
C SER A 61 -16.99 -22.50 -19.48
N ASP A 62 -15.74 -22.15 -19.79
CA ASP A 62 -14.93 -22.90 -20.76
C ASP A 62 -14.18 -24.11 -20.16
N PHE A 63 -14.27 -24.35 -18.84
CA PHE A 63 -13.60 -25.49 -18.19
C PHE A 63 -14.54 -26.68 -17.88
N CYS A 64 -15.86 -26.56 -18.13
CA CYS A 64 -16.83 -27.59 -17.71
C CYS A 64 -17.62 -28.26 -18.85
N ASP A 65 -17.34 -27.98 -20.12
CA ASP A 65 -17.95 -28.68 -21.28
C ASP A 65 -16.91 -29.40 -22.16
N ALA A 66 -15.84 -29.91 -21.54
CA ALA A 66 -14.87 -30.81 -22.17
C ALA A 66 -14.75 -32.13 -21.39
N ARG A 67 -15.83 -32.92 -21.40
CA ARG A 67 -15.74 -34.38 -21.23
C ARG A 67 -16.90 -35.10 -21.90
#